data_AF-A0A4Q3RRY6-F1
#
_entry.id   AF-A0A4Q3RRY6-F1
#
_cell.length_a   1.000
_cell.length_b   1.000
_cell.length_c   1.000
_cell.angle_alpha   90.00
_cell.angle_beta   90.00
_cell.angle_gamma   90.00
#
_symmetry.space_group_name_H-M   'P 1'
#
loop_
_entity.id
_entity.type
_entity.pdbx_description
1 polymer ?
#
loop_
_entity_poly.entity_id
_entity_poly.type
_entity_poly.pdbx_seq_one_letter_code
_entity_poly.pdbx_strand_id
1 'polypeptide(L)' 'EMFFHFFKSFSDAAKCNLNISATGENEHHKIEAIFKAFAKAVKMAVRQDPDKMFLPTTKGVL' A
#
# COMPACT_ATOMS: atom_id res chain seq x y z
N GLU A 1 -3.67 -18.33 -5.00
CA GLU A 1 -4.53 -17.52 -5.89
C GLU A 1 -5.07 -16.25 -5.20
N MET A 2 -5.86 -16.36 -4.13
CA MET A 2 -6.50 -15.20 -3.48
C MET A 2 -5.57 -14.10 -2.96
N PHE A 3 -4.31 -14.43 -2.65
CA PHE A 3 -3.34 -13.46 -2.11
C PHE A 3 -3.07 -12.30 -3.08
N PHE A 4 -2.77 -12.59 -4.35
CA PHE A 4 -2.57 -11.54 -5.35
C PHE A 4 -3.88 -10.78 -5.64
N HIS A 5 -4.99 -11.51 -5.78
CA HIS A 5 -6.30 -10.92 -6.05
C HIS A 5 -6.75 -9.94 -4.97
N PHE A 6 -6.41 -10.19 -3.69
CA PHE A 6 -6.68 -9.25 -2.60
C PHE A 6 -6.04 -7.88 -2.87
N PHE A 7 -4.74 -7.84 -3.15
CA PHE A 7 -4.02 -6.58 -3.35
C PHE A 7 -4.39 -5.90 -4.66
N LYS A 8 -4.66 -6.66 -5.72
CA LYS A 8 -5.17 -6.11 -6.98
C LYS A 8 -6.55 -5.47 -6.80
N SER A 9 -7.47 -6.16 -6.12
CA SER A 9 -8.81 -5.63 -5.83
C SER A 9 -8.72 -4.38 -4.94
N PHE A 10 -7.82 -4.40 -3.94
CA PHE A 10 -7.57 -3.25 -3.08
C PHE A 10 -7.06 -2.05 -3.88
N SER A 11 -6.02 -2.22 -4.71
CA SER A 11 -5.43 -1.10 -5.47
C SER A 11 -6.43 -0.48 -6.44
N ASP A 12 -7.27 -1.31 -7.07
CA ASP A 12 -8.27 -0.85 -8.04
C ASP A 12 -9.39 -0.06 -7.32
N ALA A 13 -9.89 -0.57 -6.19
CA ALA A 13 -10.95 0.09 -5.43
C ALA A 13 -10.47 1.36 -4.73
N ALA A 14 -9.26 1.34 -4.15
CA ALA A 14 -8.65 2.49 -3.47
C ALA A 14 -8.08 3.52 -4.45
N LYS A 15 -8.02 3.20 -5.74
CA LYS A 15 -7.41 4.03 -6.80
C LYS A 15 -5.98 4.44 -6.45
N CYS A 16 -5.20 3.50 -5.94
CA CYS A 16 -3.82 3.75 -5.51
C CYS A 16 -2.84 2.86 -6.28
N ASN A 17 -1.64 3.38 -6.50
CA ASN A 17 -0.54 2.55 -6.97
C ASN A 17 0.02 1.75 -5.80
N LEU A 18 0.15 0.43 -5.98
CA LEU A 18 0.64 -0.48 -4.97
C LEU A 18 1.72 -1.39 -5.57
N ASN A 19 2.89 -1.41 -4.94
CA ASN A 19 4.00 -2.28 -5.33
C ASN A 19 4.40 -3.15 -4.13
N ILE A 20 4.52 -4.46 -4.36
CA ILE A 20 4.81 -5.45 -3.31
C ILE A 20 5.90 -6.38 -3.82
N SER A 21 6.92 -6.60 -3.00
CA SER A 21 7.94 -7.62 -3.21
C SER A 21 8.34 -8.23 -1.87
N ALA A 22 8.66 -9.53 -1.86
CA ALA A 22 9.17 -10.24 -0.70
C ALA A 22 10.08 -11.38 -1.13
N THR A 23 11.15 -11.60 -0.39
CA THR A 23 12.06 -12.73 -0.53
C THR A 23 11.96 -13.62 0.70
N GLY A 24 12.23 -14.91 0.55
CA GLY A 24 12.16 -15.88 1.65
C GLY A 24 11.68 -17.25 1.22
N GLU A 25 11.99 -18.25 2.03
CA GLU A 25 11.73 -19.67 1.75
C GLU A 25 10.33 -20.08 2.21
N ASN A 26 9.87 -19.58 3.35
CA ASN A 26 8.55 -19.91 3.91
C ASN A 26 7.46 -18.97 3.35
N GLU A 27 6.45 -19.54 2.68
CA GLU A 27 5.36 -18.77 2.07
C GLU A 27 4.46 -18.07 3.10
N HIS A 28 4.16 -18.72 4.22
CA HIS A 28 3.35 -18.14 5.29
C HIS A 28 4.00 -16.88 5.85
N HIS A 29 5.31 -16.94 6.16
CA HIS A 29 6.05 -15.78 6.64
C HIS A 29 6.15 -14.66 5.59
N LYS A 30 6.32 -14.99 4.30
CA LYS A 30 6.31 -13.98 3.23
C LYS A 30 4.97 -13.24 3.17
N ILE A 31 3.86 -13.99 3.18
CA ILE A 31 2.51 -13.43 3.15
C ILE A 31 2.27 -12.53 4.37
N GLU A 32 2.59 -13.01 5.56
CA GLU A 32 2.43 -12.25 6.80
C GLU A 32 3.30 -10.98 6.81
N ALA A 33 4.55 -11.08 6.37
CA ALA A 33 5.45 -9.93 6.25
C ALA A 33 4.91 -8.89 5.26
N ILE A 34 4.35 -9.31 4.12
CA ILE A 34 3.71 -8.41 3.16
C ILE A 34 2.52 -7.68 3.80
N PHE A 35 1.62 -8.39 4.50
CA PHE A 35 0.48 -7.74 5.16
C PHE A 35 0.93 -6.73 6.23
N LYS A 36 1.95 -7.06 7.02
CA LYS A 36 2.52 -6.14 8.02
C LYS A 36 3.14 -4.90 7.37
N ALA A 37 3.92 -5.08 6.30
CA ALA A 37 4.54 -3.99 5.56
C ALA A 37 3.48 -3.11 4.88
N PHE A 38 2.48 -3.72 4.25
CA PHE A 38 1.34 -3.04 3.64
C PHE A 38 0.58 -2.19 4.66
N ALA A 39 0.23 -2.73 5.83
CA ALA A 39 -0.47 -1.98 6.87
C ALA A 39 0.32 -0.74 7.33
N LYS A 40 1.65 -0.88 7.47
CA LYS A 40 2.53 0.25 7.82
C LYS A 40 2.60 1.28 6.70
N ALA A 41 2.71 0.85 5.45
CA ALA A 41 2.76 1.73 4.28
C ALA A 41 1.47 2.54 4.12
N VAL A 42 0.31 1.89 4.22
CA VAL A 42 -1.00 2.57 4.18
C VAL A 42 -1.14 3.58 5.31
N LYS A 43 -0.78 3.20 6.55
CA LYS A 43 -0.80 4.11 7.70
C LYS A 43 0.04 5.37 7.47
N MET A 44 1.20 5.24 6.83
CA MET A 44 2.05 6.39 6.48
C MET A 44 1.43 7.23 5.37
N ALA A 45 0.87 6.59 4.33
CA ALA A 45 0.31 7.28 3.17
C ALA A 45 -0.96 8.09 3.49
N VAL A 46 -1.82 7.60 4.40
CA VAL A 46 -3.06 8.30 4.79
C VAL A 46 -2.89 9.28 5.94
N ARG A 47 -1.69 9.36 6.55
CA ARG A 47 -1.44 10.25 7.67
C ARG A 47 -1.52 11.70 7.20
N GLN A 48 -2.37 12.48 7.86
CA GLN A 48 -2.41 13.92 7.68
C GLN A 48 -1.23 14.57 8.43
N ASP A 49 -0.57 15.50 7.75
CA ASP A 49 0.49 16.34 8.31
C ASP A 49 -0.07 17.78 8.40
N PRO A 50 -0.38 18.28 9.61
CA PRO A 50 -0.94 19.62 9.80
C PRO A 50 -0.08 20.73 9.22
N ASP A 51 1.23 20.51 9.12
CA ASP A 51 2.18 21.49 8.59
C ASP A 51 2.28 21.42 7.05
N LYS A 52 1.68 20.40 6.42
CA LYS A 52 1.71 20.14 4.97
C LYS A 52 0.32 19.86 4.41
N MET A 53 -0.63 20.73 4.73
CA MET A 53 -2.02 20.67 4.26
C MET A 53 -2.20 21.15 2.80
N PHE A 54 -1.21 20.92 1.93
CA PHE A 54 -1.31 21.21 0.51
C PHE A 54 -1.48 19.90 -0.29
N LEU A 55 -2.12 19.97 -1.45
CA LEU A 55 -2.30 18.79 -2.30
C LEU A 55 -0.94 18.37 -2.89
N PRO A 56 -0.45 17.14 -2.63
CA PRO A 56 0.91 16.74 -2.99
C PRO A 56 1.02 16.35 -4.48
N THR A 57 0.76 17.30 -5.38
CA THR A 57 0.79 17.13 -6.83
C THR A 57 1.10 18.46 -7.51
N THR A 58 1.88 18.43 -8.58
CA THR A 58 2.16 19.61 -9.41
C THR A 58 1.03 19.90 -10.41
N LYS A 59 0.09 18.96 -10.59
CA LYS A 59 -1.00 19.05 -11.58
C LYS A 59 -2.29 19.63 -11.00
N GLY A 60 -2.33 19.94 -9.71
CA GLY A 60 -3.53 20.42 -9.01
C GLY A 60 -4.64 19.36 -8.81
N VAL A 61 -4.40 18.10 -9.17
CA VAL A 61 -5.33 16.98 -9.03
C VAL A 61 -4.58 15.67 -8.75
N LEU A 62 -5.23 14.75 -8.02
CA LEU A 62 -4.81 13.37 -7.75
C LEU A 62 -5.88 12.39 -8.21
#